data_AF-A0A353V9P2-F1
#
_entry.id   AF-A0A353V9P2-F1
#
_cell.length_a   1.000
_cell.length_b   1.000
_cell.length_c   1.000
_cell.angle_alpha   90.00
_cell.angle_beta   90.00
_cell.angle_gamma   90.00
#
_symmetry.space_group_name_H-M   'P 1'
#
loop_
_entity.id
_entity.type
_entity.pdbx_description
1 polymer ?
#
loop_
_entity_poly.entity_id
_entity_poly.type
_entity_poly.pdbx_seq_one_letter_code
_entity_poly.pdbx_strand_id
1 'polypeptide(L)'
;MKRLSSILFQVDEACRFVEDGRQEPLRVALLLLDNAVELQMDCAIRAELSDADLREKLRTLALEIPDAERPPDLQWLIDWKPLTRKQKAQIDRTFNGKVDFLTSLPDKLDPAIRAPLKHLHQYRNQAYHRGHVRPATIAIACRLLVEINCELLLSLGRSGGTYASDEDYSWLEKRFGVRAAQALGDHALLQRAAEEMRRRVFVDRSALGVALSDHLEARITDLRSAIAFVVESTHFGSPGEVFRVS
;
A
#
# COMPACT_ATOMS: atom_id res chain seq x y z
N MET A 1 20.62 1.86 2.81
CA MET A 1 20.11 2.63 3.97
C MET A 1 19.16 3.74 3.58
N LYS A 2 19.51 4.62 2.63
CA LYS A 2 18.69 5.76 2.18
C LYS A 2 17.19 5.47 1.98
N ARG A 3 16.84 4.44 1.21
CA ARG A 3 15.42 4.13 0.92
C ARG A 3 14.63 3.69 2.15
N LEU A 4 15.19 2.80 2.96
CA LEU A 4 14.56 2.38 4.22
C LEU A 4 14.35 3.57 5.15
N SER A 5 15.36 4.44 5.26
CA SER A 5 15.24 5.71 6.00
C SER A 5 14.09 6.56 5.45
N SER A 6 13.97 6.72 4.13
CA SER A 6 12.87 7.49 3.52
C SER A 6 11.50 6.88 3.76
N ILE A 7 11.37 5.54 3.76
CA ILE A 7 10.11 4.85 4.04
C ILE A 7 9.74 5.06 5.51
N LEU A 8 10.65 4.74 6.43
CA LEU A 8 10.40 4.87 7.88
C LEU A 8 10.08 6.31 8.27
N PHE A 9 10.77 7.28 7.67
CA PHE A 9 10.50 8.70 7.91
C PHE A 9 9.08 9.09 7.49
N GLN A 10 8.67 8.70 6.27
CA GLN A 10 7.34 9.05 5.76
C GLN A 10 6.23 8.41 6.59
N VAL A 11 6.39 7.15 7.00
CA VAL A 11 5.38 6.46 7.82
C VAL A 11 5.34 7.04 9.24
N ASP A 12 6.48 7.30 9.88
CA ASP A 12 6.53 7.88 11.23
C ASP A 12 5.96 9.31 11.27
N GLU A 13 6.25 10.11 10.25
CA GLU A 13 5.69 11.46 10.12
C GLU A 13 4.19 11.43 9.82
N ALA A 14 3.73 10.49 8.98
CA ALA A 14 2.31 10.30 8.76
C ALA A 14 1.57 9.86 10.03
N CYS A 15 2.18 9.02 10.88
CA CYS A 15 1.60 8.64 12.17
C CYS A 15 1.34 9.88 13.05
N ARG A 16 2.27 10.85 13.06
CA ARG A 16 2.10 12.13 13.78
C ARG A 16 0.87 12.91 13.30
N PHE A 17 0.62 12.94 12.00
CA PHE A 17 -0.55 13.59 11.44
C PHE A 17 -1.85 12.83 11.72
N VAL A 18 -1.79 11.49 11.80
CA VAL A 18 -2.95 10.66 12.16
C VAL A 18 -3.34 10.86 13.62
N GLU A 19 -2.37 10.99 14.53
CA GLU A 19 -2.60 11.31 15.94
C GLU A 19 -3.21 12.71 16.12
N ASP A 20 -2.73 13.70 15.37
CA ASP A 20 -3.25 15.07 15.40
C ASP A 20 -4.72 15.15 14.94
N GLY A 21 -5.12 14.30 13.99
CA GLY A 21 -6.52 14.09 13.60
C GLY A 21 -7.17 15.23 12.82
N ARG A 22 -6.50 16.38 12.64
CA ARG A 22 -7.03 17.46 11.79
C ARG A 22 -7.01 17.06 10.32
N GLN A 23 -7.99 17.58 9.58
CA GLN A 23 -8.22 17.17 8.20
C GLN A 23 -7.05 17.51 7.27
N GLU A 24 -6.43 18.68 7.41
CA GLU A 24 -5.33 19.13 6.55
C GLU A 24 -4.06 18.27 6.75
N PRO A 25 -3.59 18.02 7.99
CA PRO A 25 -2.55 17.02 8.26
C PRO A 25 -2.87 15.63 7.71
N LEU A 26 -4.11 15.15 7.85
CA LEU A 26 -4.52 13.84 7.32
C LEU A 26 -4.39 13.76 5.79
N ARG A 27 -4.55 14.86 5.05
CA ARG A 27 -4.31 14.89 3.59
C ARG A 27 -2.83 14.68 3.26
N VAL A 28 -1.94 15.27 4.07
CA VAL A 28 -0.50 15.06 3.93
C VAL A 28 -0.15 13.62 4.32
N ALA A 29 -0.72 13.10 5.41
CA ALA A 29 -0.55 11.71 5.83
C ALA A 29 -0.92 10.73 4.71
N LEU A 30 -2.08 10.95 4.06
CA LEU A 30 -2.55 10.13 2.95
C LEU A 30 -1.54 10.08 1.79
N LEU A 31 -0.90 11.21 1.45
CA LEU A 31 0.13 11.29 0.41
C LEU A 31 1.41 10.55 0.82
N LEU A 32 1.89 10.79 2.04
CA LEU A 32 3.11 10.16 2.55
C LEU A 32 2.97 8.64 2.65
N LEU A 33 1.83 8.16 3.14
CA LEU A 33 1.57 6.74 3.32
C LEU A 33 1.44 6.00 1.99
N ASP A 34 0.74 6.58 1.01
CA ASP A 34 0.60 5.98 -0.32
C ASP A 34 1.93 5.97 -1.08
N ASN A 35 2.74 7.03 -0.95
CA ASN A 35 4.09 7.06 -1.52
C ASN A 35 5.02 6.06 -0.83
N ALA A 36 4.92 5.89 0.49
CA ALA A 36 5.69 4.88 1.22
C ALA A 36 5.34 3.46 0.76
N VAL A 37 4.04 3.16 0.54
CA VAL A 37 3.60 1.90 -0.07
C VAL A 37 4.25 1.70 -1.44
N GLU A 38 4.18 2.71 -2.31
CA GLU A 38 4.75 2.62 -3.66
C GLU A 38 6.27 2.37 -3.64
N LEU A 39 7.01 3.08 -2.78
CA LEU A 39 8.45 2.89 -2.62
C LEU A 39 8.82 1.49 -2.12
N GLN A 40 8.03 0.94 -1.18
CA GLN A 40 8.23 -0.43 -0.69
C GLN A 40 8.01 -1.45 -1.80
N MET A 41 6.93 -1.31 -2.57
CA MET A 41 6.66 -2.17 -3.72
C MET A 41 7.76 -2.05 -4.78
N ASP A 42 8.21 -0.84 -5.10
CA ASP A 42 9.29 -0.62 -6.08
C ASP A 42 10.60 -1.29 -5.67
N CYS A 43 10.92 -1.28 -4.38
CA CYS A 43 12.10 -1.96 -3.88
C CYS A 43 11.99 -3.47 -4.07
N ALA A 44 10.86 -4.06 -3.69
CA ALA A 44 10.62 -5.49 -3.85
C ALA A 44 10.64 -5.91 -5.33
N ILE A 45 9.96 -5.15 -6.19
CA ILE A 45 9.88 -5.41 -7.63
C ILE A 45 11.24 -5.35 -8.28
N ARG A 46 12.08 -4.37 -7.94
CA ARG A 46 13.42 -4.28 -8.52
C ARG A 46 14.29 -5.49 -8.15
N ALA A 47 14.18 -5.99 -6.92
CA ALA A 47 14.87 -7.21 -6.54
C ALA A 47 14.35 -8.42 -7.31
N GLU A 48 13.03 -8.60 -7.39
CA GLU A 48 12.41 -9.70 -8.14
C GLU A 48 12.76 -9.68 -9.64
N LEU A 49 12.77 -8.49 -10.24
CA LEU A 49 13.16 -8.33 -11.64
C LEU A 49 14.67 -8.57 -11.84
N SER A 50 15.53 -8.19 -10.89
CA SER A 50 16.96 -8.50 -10.96
C SER A 50 17.19 -10.02 -10.89
N ASP A 51 16.48 -10.71 -10.00
CA ASP A 51 16.53 -12.17 -9.89
C ASP A 51 15.94 -12.85 -11.12
N ALA A 52 14.89 -12.28 -11.72
CA ALA A 52 14.32 -12.76 -12.98
C ALA A 52 15.32 -12.61 -14.14
N ASP A 53 16.05 -11.49 -14.22
CA ASP A 53 17.07 -11.28 -15.26
C ASP A 53 18.23 -12.28 -15.11
N LEU A 54 18.64 -12.60 -13.89
CA LEU A 54 19.65 -13.64 -13.63
C LEU A 54 19.12 -15.02 -14.05
N ARG A 55 17.88 -15.37 -13.66
CA ARG A 55 17.21 -16.62 -14.07
C ARG A 55 17.09 -16.73 -15.59
N GLU A 56 16.77 -15.64 -16.28
CA GLU A 56 16.68 -15.60 -17.74
C GLU A 56 18.03 -15.92 -18.40
N LYS A 57 19.14 -15.38 -17.87
CA LYS A 57 20.49 -15.72 -18.34
C LYS A 57 20.84 -17.19 -18.10
N LEU A 58 20.57 -17.70 -16.91
CA LEU A 58 20.81 -19.11 -16.57
C LEU A 58 19.98 -20.05 -17.43
N ARG A 59 18.73 -19.68 -17.74
CA ARG A 59 17.83 -20.44 -18.61
C ARG A 59 18.40 -20.54 -20.03
N THR A 60 18.93 -19.44 -20.57
CA THR A 60 19.58 -19.45 -21.89
C THR A 60 20.76 -20.43 -21.91
N LEU A 61 21.62 -20.40 -20.90
CA LEU A 61 22.75 -21.35 -20.78
C LEU A 61 22.26 -22.81 -20.64
N ALA A 62 21.20 -23.05 -19.87
CA ALA A 62 20.63 -24.39 -19.69
C ALA A 62 20.02 -24.97 -20.99
N LEU A 63 19.51 -24.12 -21.87
CA LEU A 63 18.98 -24.50 -23.18
C LEU A 63 20.08 -24.83 -24.20
N GLU A 64 21.31 -24.34 -24.00
CA GLU A 64 22.46 -24.68 -24.82
C GLU A 64 23.00 -26.10 -24.53
N ILE A 65 22.68 -26.66 -23.35
CA ILE A 65 23.04 -28.03 -22.99
C ILE A 65 22.16 -29.01 -23.81
N PRO A 66 22.75 -29.98 -24.53
CA PRO A 66 22.00 -31.01 -25.24
C PRO A 66 21.01 -31.74 -24.33
N ASP A 67 19.80 -32.02 -24.82
CA ASP A 67 18.73 -32.62 -24.00
C ASP A 67 19.15 -33.92 -23.29
N ALA A 68 20.01 -34.72 -23.93
CA ALA A 68 20.52 -35.99 -23.37
C ALA A 68 21.50 -35.82 -22.20
N GLU A 69 22.16 -34.65 -22.10
CA GLU A 69 23.16 -34.34 -21.07
C GLU A 69 22.61 -33.37 -20.02
N ARG A 70 21.35 -32.95 -20.17
CA ARG A 70 20.77 -31.92 -19.33
C ARG A 70 20.42 -32.48 -17.94
N PRO A 71 20.94 -31.86 -16.85
CA PRO A 71 20.57 -32.23 -15.50
C PRO A 71 19.05 -32.06 -15.25
N PRO A 72 18.36 -33.04 -14.63
CA PRO A 72 16.94 -32.93 -14.27
C PRO A 72 16.64 -31.71 -13.38
N ASP A 73 17.60 -31.31 -12.55
CA ASP A 73 17.48 -30.16 -11.63
C ASP A 73 17.35 -28.81 -12.35
N LEU A 74 17.58 -28.75 -13.68
CA LEU A 74 17.37 -27.55 -14.49
C LEU A 74 15.99 -27.50 -15.16
N GLN A 75 15.18 -28.55 -15.04
CA GLN A 75 13.90 -28.64 -15.75
C GLN A 75 12.94 -27.50 -15.34
N TRP A 76 12.87 -27.18 -14.05
CA TRP A 76 12.03 -26.08 -13.55
C TRP A 76 12.40 -24.72 -14.17
N LEU A 77 13.68 -24.51 -14.48
CA LEU A 77 14.19 -23.26 -15.07
C LEU A 77 13.82 -23.14 -16.54
N ILE A 78 13.73 -24.27 -17.24
CA ILE A 78 13.32 -24.35 -18.64
C ILE A 78 11.83 -24.10 -18.79
N ASP A 79 11.04 -24.72 -17.91
CA ASP A 79 9.59 -24.60 -17.85
C ASP A 79 9.16 -23.21 -17.35
N TRP A 80 10.03 -22.52 -16.60
CA TRP A 80 9.80 -21.16 -16.17
C TRP A 80 9.70 -20.21 -17.37
N LYS A 81 8.63 -19.40 -17.37
CA LYS A 81 8.32 -18.43 -18.43
C LYS A 81 8.77 -17.02 -18.02
N PRO A 82 9.78 -16.43 -18.69
CA PRO A 82 10.21 -15.07 -18.39
C PRO A 82 9.13 -14.02 -18.68
N LEU A 83 9.17 -12.93 -17.93
CA LEU A 83 8.35 -11.75 -18.22
C LEU A 83 8.86 -11.07 -19.50
N THR A 84 7.93 -10.70 -20.37
CA THR A 84 8.23 -9.87 -21.54
C THR A 84 8.66 -8.45 -21.12
N ARG A 85 9.42 -7.75 -21.97
CA ARG A 85 9.78 -6.33 -21.74
C ARG A 85 8.55 -5.44 -21.51
N LYS A 86 7.45 -5.70 -22.22
CA LYS A 86 6.17 -4.99 -22.05
C LYS A 86 5.58 -5.21 -20.66
N GLN A 87 5.62 -6.45 -20.15
CA GLN A 87 5.16 -6.75 -18.79
C GLN A 87 6.04 -6.06 -17.75
N LYS A 88 7.38 -6.17 -17.87
CA LYS A 88 8.32 -5.47 -16.97
C LYS A 88 8.05 -3.96 -16.92
N ALA A 89 7.86 -3.33 -18.08
CA ALA A 89 7.54 -1.89 -18.18
C ALA A 89 6.17 -1.52 -17.58
N GLN A 90 5.15 -2.37 -17.76
CA GLN A 90 3.83 -2.15 -17.17
C GLN A 90 3.86 -2.20 -15.64
N ILE A 91 4.63 -3.15 -15.09
CA ILE A 91 4.82 -3.32 -13.65
C ILE A 91 5.52 -2.07 -13.08
N ASP A 92 6.60 -1.62 -13.70
CA ASP A 92 7.37 -0.45 -13.22
C ASP A 92 6.56 0.86 -13.28
N ARG A 93 5.76 1.06 -14.34
CA ARG A 93 5.07 2.34 -14.60
C ARG A 93 3.84 2.59 -13.75
N THR A 94 3.12 1.56 -13.30
CA THR A 94 1.76 1.74 -12.76
C THR A 94 1.60 1.14 -11.38
N PHE A 95 1.03 1.90 -10.45
CA PHE A 95 0.71 1.41 -9.10
C PHE A 95 -0.08 0.10 -9.15
N ASN A 96 -1.12 0.04 -9.99
CA ASN A 96 -1.92 -1.18 -10.15
C ASN A 96 -1.10 -2.37 -10.67
N GLY A 97 -0.17 -2.13 -11.62
CA GLY A 97 0.73 -3.16 -12.12
C GLY A 97 1.67 -3.70 -11.05
N LYS A 98 2.15 -2.83 -10.15
CA LYS A 98 2.98 -3.22 -8.99
C LYS A 98 2.21 -4.12 -8.04
N VAL A 99 1.00 -3.71 -7.64
CA VAL A 99 0.12 -4.50 -6.76
C VAL A 99 -0.22 -5.84 -7.41
N ASP A 100 -0.60 -5.85 -8.69
CA ASP A 100 -0.97 -7.07 -9.41
C ASP A 100 0.18 -8.06 -9.51
N PHE A 101 1.38 -7.57 -9.76
CA PHE A 101 2.56 -8.42 -9.82
C PHE A 101 2.91 -8.99 -8.44
N LEU A 102 3.02 -8.16 -7.40
CA LEU A 102 3.42 -8.62 -6.07
C LEU A 102 2.39 -9.57 -5.44
N THR A 103 1.10 -9.39 -5.69
CA THR A 103 0.06 -10.33 -5.22
C THR A 103 -0.04 -11.62 -6.04
N SER A 104 0.58 -11.66 -7.22
CA SER A 104 0.71 -12.88 -8.02
C SER A 104 1.89 -13.76 -7.60
N LEU A 105 2.85 -13.19 -6.85
CA LEU A 105 4.01 -13.91 -6.34
C LEU A 105 3.68 -14.59 -5.01
N PRO A 106 4.07 -15.87 -4.82
CA PRO A 106 3.97 -16.53 -3.52
C PRO A 106 4.73 -15.76 -2.45
N ASP A 107 4.15 -15.67 -1.26
CA ASP A 107 4.78 -15.15 -0.03
C ASP A 107 5.27 -13.69 -0.08
N LYS A 108 4.88 -12.90 -1.10
CA LYS A 108 5.23 -11.47 -1.18
C LYS A 108 4.17 -10.56 -0.63
N LEU A 109 2.92 -10.78 -1.00
CA LEU A 109 1.82 -9.93 -0.59
C LEU A 109 0.51 -10.72 -0.56
N ASP A 110 -0.21 -10.65 0.55
CA ASP A 110 -1.51 -11.31 0.70
C ASP A 110 -2.46 -10.84 -0.41
N PRO A 111 -3.03 -11.74 -1.23
CA PRO A 111 -4.02 -11.38 -2.25
C PRO A 111 -5.20 -10.55 -1.73
N ALA A 112 -5.57 -10.69 -0.45
CA ALA A 112 -6.67 -9.94 0.17
C ALA A 112 -6.43 -8.42 0.18
N ILE A 113 -5.16 -7.96 0.19
CA ILE A 113 -4.80 -6.54 0.23
C ILE A 113 -4.88 -5.85 -1.14
N ARG A 114 -5.03 -6.64 -2.22
CA ARG A 114 -5.02 -6.17 -3.61
C ARG A 114 -6.08 -5.10 -3.88
N ALA A 115 -7.34 -5.41 -3.57
CA ALA A 115 -8.44 -4.49 -3.80
C ALA A 115 -8.39 -3.27 -2.86
N PRO A 116 -8.18 -3.44 -1.53
CA PRO A 116 -7.98 -2.31 -0.61
C PRO A 116 -6.91 -1.33 -1.06
N LEU A 117 -5.71 -1.80 -1.44
CA LEU A 117 -4.62 -0.93 -1.88
C LEU A 117 -4.99 -0.10 -3.11
N LYS A 118 -5.60 -0.73 -4.13
CA LYS A 118 -6.03 -0.03 -5.34
C LYS A 118 -7.09 1.03 -5.03
N HIS A 119 -8.04 0.71 -4.15
CA HIS A 119 -9.07 1.67 -3.74
C HIS A 119 -8.50 2.83 -2.93
N LEU A 120 -7.58 2.57 -2.00
CA LEU A 120 -6.92 3.60 -1.21
C LEU A 120 -6.07 4.53 -2.09
N HIS A 121 -5.35 3.98 -3.07
CA HIS A 121 -4.59 4.77 -4.04
C HIS A 121 -5.51 5.65 -4.93
N GLN A 122 -6.63 5.10 -5.39
CA GLN A 122 -7.65 5.87 -6.12
C GLN A 122 -8.23 6.99 -5.24
N TYR A 123 -8.53 6.69 -3.97
CA TYR A 123 -9.05 7.66 -3.02
C TYR A 123 -8.05 8.78 -2.76
N ARG A 124 -6.75 8.47 -2.60
CA ARG A 124 -5.67 9.45 -2.52
C ARG A 124 -5.70 10.39 -3.72
N ASN A 125 -5.77 9.84 -4.93
CA ASN A 125 -5.79 10.65 -6.16
C ASN A 125 -7.01 11.58 -6.20
N GLN A 126 -8.18 11.08 -5.80
CA GLN A 126 -9.39 11.90 -5.72
C GLN A 126 -9.30 13.00 -4.65
N ALA A 127 -8.81 12.67 -3.46
CA ALA A 127 -8.63 13.62 -2.36
C ALA A 127 -7.65 14.75 -2.71
N TYR A 128 -6.63 14.44 -3.52
CA TYR A 128 -5.68 15.41 -4.03
C TYR A 128 -6.28 16.29 -5.14
N HIS A 129 -6.89 15.68 -6.16
CA HIS A 129 -7.36 16.42 -7.34
C HIS A 129 -8.70 17.15 -7.16
N ARG A 130 -9.62 16.60 -6.37
CA ARG A 130 -10.99 17.14 -6.24
C ARG A 130 -11.19 17.96 -4.98
N GLY A 131 -10.26 17.91 -4.02
CA GLY A 131 -10.30 18.68 -2.77
C GLY A 131 -11.41 18.29 -1.78
N HIS A 132 -12.38 17.48 -2.18
CA HIS A 132 -13.49 17.04 -1.34
C HIS A 132 -13.10 15.77 -0.61
N VAL A 133 -12.86 15.88 0.70
CA VAL A 133 -12.50 14.76 1.56
C VAL A 133 -13.37 14.78 2.80
N ARG A 134 -14.01 13.65 3.12
CA ARG A 134 -14.80 13.53 4.36
C ARG A 134 -13.83 13.25 5.52
N PRO A 135 -13.87 14.00 6.63
CA PRO A 135 -12.95 13.84 7.76
C PRO A 135 -12.87 12.40 8.30
N ALA A 136 -14.03 11.76 8.52
CA ALA A 136 -14.08 10.38 9.00
C ALA A 136 -13.44 9.38 8.02
N THR A 137 -13.70 9.54 6.71
CA THR A 137 -13.17 8.64 5.68
C THR A 137 -11.66 8.79 5.53
N ILE A 138 -11.12 10.01 5.57
CA ILE A 138 -9.67 10.21 5.45
C ILE A 138 -8.93 9.68 6.68
N ALA A 139 -9.47 9.85 7.89
CA ALA A 139 -8.88 9.30 9.10
C ALA A 139 -8.77 7.76 9.02
N ILE A 140 -9.84 7.09 8.60
CA ILE A 140 -9.87 5.64 8.44
C ILE A 140 -8.92 5.19 7.32
N ALA A 141 -8.91 5.88 6.18
CA ALA A 141 -8.00 5.56 5.08
C ALA A 141 -6.52 5.67 5.50
N CYS A 142 -6.17 6.69 6.27
CA CYS A 142 -4.80 6.83 6.79
C CYS A 142 -4.45 5.70 7.77
N ARG A 143 -5.35 5.35 8.69
CA ARG A 143 -5.16 4.22 9.61
C ARG A 143 -4.95 2.90 8.85
N LEU A 144 -5.80 2.61 7.86
CA LEU A 144 -5.62 1.45 6.99
C LEU A 144 -4.26 1.46 6.30
N LEU A 145 -3.85 2.59 5.72
CA LEU A 145 -2.56 2.69 5.06
C LEU A 145 -1.37 2.59 6.02
N VAL A 146 -1.47 3.03 7.27
CA VAL A 146 -0.44 2.77 8.29
C VAL A 146 -0.30 1.27 8.52
N GLU A 147 -1.42 0.56 8.70
CA GLU A 147 -1.40 -0.89 8.91
C GLU A 147 -0.79 -1.61 7.70
N ILE A 148 -1.20 -1.22 6.49
CA ILE A 148 -0.66 -1.78 5.25
C ILE A 148 0.85 -1.49 5.13
N ASN A 149 1.30 -0.27 5.44
CA ASN A 149 2.73 0.04 5.43
C ASN A 149 3.50 -0.83 6.43
N CYS A 150 2.94 -1.09 7.62
CA CYS A 150 3.56 -1.97 8.60
C CYS A 150 3.65 -3.42 8.08
N GLU A 151 2.59 -3.96 7.48
CA GLU A 151 2.62 -5.30 6.88
C GLU A 151 3.61 -5.40 5.71
N LEU A 152 3.69 -4.37 4.86
CA LEU A 152 4.68 -4.29 3.77
C LEU A 152 6.11 -4.20 4.31
N LEU A 153 6.34 -3.47 5.41
CA LEU A 153 7.67 -3.38 6.03
C LEU A 153 8.14 -4.77 6.47
N LEU A 154 7.24 -5.57 7.05
CA LEU A 154 7.55 -6.91 7.54
C LEU A 154 7.69 -7.93 6.40
N SER A 155 6.85 -7.82 5.36
CA SER A 155 6.80 -8.77 4.24
C SER A 155 7.86 -8.48 3.17
N LEU A 156 8.04 -7.21 2.80
CA LEU A 156 8.90 -6.78 1.70
C LEU A 156 10.22 -6.15 2.14
N GLY A 157 10.37 -5.78 3.42
CA GLY A 157 11.55 -5.08 3.92
C GLY A 157 12.87 -5.84 3.73
N ARG A 158 12.80 -7.15 3.48
CA ARG A 158 13.96 -8.02 3.19
C ARG A 158 14.39 -8.01 1.73
N SER A 159 13.52 -7.62 0.81
CA SER A 159 13.79 -7.63 -0.63
C SER A 159 14.49 -6.36 -1.11
N GLY A 160 14.73 -5.37 -0.25
CA GLY A 160 15.40 -4.13 -0.64
C GLY A 160 16.92 -4.26 -0.63
N GLY A 161 17.57 -4.24 -1.80
CA GLY A 161 19.00 -3.98 -1.89
C GLY A 161 19.35 -2.63 -1.24
N THR A 162 20.13 -2.65 -0.16
CA THR A 162 20.58 -1.44 0.52
C THR A 162 21.84 -0.91 -0.15
N TYR A 163 21.73 0.23 -0.83
CA TYR A 163 22.93 1.01 -1.17
C TYR A 163 23.52 1.59 0.13
N ALA A 164 24.82 1.38 0.33
CA ALA A 164 25.60 2.12 1.29
C ALA A 164 25.59 3.60 0.88
N SER A 165 25.38 4.49 1.83
CA SER A 165 25.39 5.94 1.63
C SER A 165 26.06 6.56 2.84
N ASP A 166 26.89 7.57 2.61
CA ASP A 166 27.62 8.30 3.66
C ASP A 166 26.73 9.34 4.38
N GLU A 167 25.41 9.21 4.29
CA GLU A 167 24.45 10.13 4.93
C GLU A 167 24.29 9.80 6.43
N ASP A 168 24.00 10.81 7.25
CA ASP A 168 23.74 10.63 8.68
C ASP A 168 22.34 10.01 8.91
N TYR A 169 22.33 8.79 9.44
CA TYR A 169 21.12 8.05 9.81
C TYR A 169 20.94 7.92 11.34
N SER A 170 21.61 8.75 12.14
CA SER A 170 21.54 8.72 13.61
C SER A 170 20.12 8.92 14.16
N TRP A 171 19.23 9.55 13.40
CA TRP A 171 17.83 9.70 13.77
C TRP A 171 17.09 8.35 13.87
N LEU A 172 17.45 7.34 13.05
CA LEU A 172 16.88 6.00 13.14
C LEU A 172 17.27 5.33 14.46
N GLU A 173 18.52 5.53 14.90
CA GLU A 173 18.98 5.04 16.20
C GLU A 173 18.27 5.76 17.34
N LYS A 174 18.14 7.08 17.26
CA LYS A 174 17.42 7.87 18.28
C LYS A 174 15.94 7.53 18.35
N ARG A 175 15.28 7.30 17.21
CA ARG A 175 13.83 7.10 17.13
C ARG A 175 13.41 5.65 17.38
N PHE A 176 14.15 4.69 16.83
CA PHE A 176 13.82 3.26 16.85
C PHE A 176 14.82 2.40 17.64
N GLY A 177 15.87 3.00 18.21
CA GLY A 177 16.84 2.29 19.05
C GLY A 177 17.73 1.33 18.27
N VAL A 178 18.04 1.62 17.00
CA VAL A 178 18.86 0.73 16.15
C VAL A 178 20.04 1.42 15.50
N ARG A 179 21.23 0.85 15.70
CA ARG A 179 22.47 1.30 15.08
C ARG A 179 22.46 1.05 13.58
N ALA A 180 22.93 2.01 12.80
CA ALA A 180 22.99 1.91 11.34
C ALA A 180 23.77 0.69 10.83
N ALA A 181 24.80 0.24 11.58
CA ALA A 181 25.58 -0.96 11.27
C ALA A 181 24.80 -2.28 11.40
N GLN A 182 23.69 -2.29 12.15
CA GLN A 182 22.84 -3.47 12.39
C GLN A 182 21.59 -3.49 11.51
N ALA A 183 21.22 -2.37 10.86
CA ALA A 183 19.98 -2.23 10.10
C ALA A 183 19.90 -3.05 8.79
N LEU A 184 20.94 -3.80 8.44
CA LEU A 184 21.00 -4.67 7.26
C LEU A 184 20.19 -5.94 7.48
N GLY A 185 18.95 -5.98 6.97
CA GLY A 185 18.10 -7.16 7.04
C GLY A 185 17.62 -7.52 8.45
N ASP A 186 17.76 -6.60 9.41
CA ASP A 186 17.35 -6.81 10.79
C ASP A 186 15.83 -6.80 10.91
N HIS A 187 15.25 -7.99 10.88
CA HIS A 187 13.82 -8.19 11.06
C HIS A 187 13.34 -7.62 12.40
N ALA A 188 14.19 -7.62 13.44
CA ALA A 188 13.85 -7.04 14.73
C ALA A 188 13.78 -5.51 14.68
N LEU A 189 14.53 -4.83 13.79
CA LEU A 189 14.35 -3.40 13.54
C LEU A 189 12.98 -3.14 12.90
N LEU A 190 12.67 -3.85 11.82
CA LEU A 190 11.43 -3.64 11.07
C LEU A 190 10.20 -3.96 11.93
N GLN A 191 10.29 -5.02 12.74
CA GLN A 191 9.28 -5.39 13.71
C GLN A 191 9.07 -4.31 14.77
N ARG A 192 10.14 -3.83 15.42
CA ARG A 192 10.04 -2.75 16.41
C ARG A 192 9.46 -1.47 15.82
N ALA A 193 9.89 -1.09 14.61
CA ALA A 193 9.38 0.10 13.93
C ALA A 193 7.87 -0.04 13.62
N ALA A 194 7.44 -1.19 13.09
CA ALA A 194 6.04 -1.47 12.83
C ALA A 194 5.20 -1.48 14.12
N GLU A 195 5.69 -2.08 15.20
CA GLU A 195 5.01 -2.11 16.50
C GLU A 195 4.90 -0.72 17.14
N GLU A 196 5.93 0.12 17.02
CA GLU A 196 5.90 1.52 17.46
C GLU A 196 4.88 2.34 16.67
N MET A 197 4.88 2.23 15.34
CA MET A 197 3.92 2.93 14.46
C MET A 197 2.48 2.48 14.76
N ARG A 198 2.27 1.17 14.97
CA ARG A 198 0.97 0.62 15.33
C ARG A 198 0.48 1.15 16.68
N ARG A 199 1.33 1.18 17.70
CA ARG A 199 0.95 1.69 19.05
C ARG A 199 0.51 3.15 19.04
N ARG A 200 1.08 3.96 18.14
CA ARG A 200 0.71 5.38 17.99
C ARG A 200 -0.68 5.57 17.37
N VAL A 201 -0.99 4.76 16.37
CA VAL A 201 -2.20 4.94 15.55
C VAL A 201 -3.38 4.09 16.01
N PHE A 202 -3.09 2.94 16.62
CA PHE A 202 -4.07 1.98 17.09
C PHE A 202 -3.97 1.84 18.62
N VAL A 203 -5.06 2.18 19.30
CA VAL A 203 -5.24 1.82 20.72
C VAL A 203 -5.44 0.30 20.85
N ASP A 204 -6.13 -0.30 19.87
CA ASP A 204 -6.31 -1.74 19.70
C ASP A 204 -6.52 -2.05 18.20
N ARG A 205 -5.94 -3.15 17.70
CA ARG A 205 -6.15 -3.63 16.32
C ARG A 205 -7.62 -4.04 16.11
N SER A 206 -8.28 -4.53 17.15
CA SER A 206 -9.73 -4.82 17.11
C SER A 206 -10.57 -3.55 16.90
N ALA A 207 -10.10 -2.41 17.43
CA ALA A 207 -10.78 -1.12 17.29
C ALA A 207 -10.77 -0.60 15.84
N LEU A 208 -9.84 -1.04 14.99
CA LEU A 208 -9.87 -0.71 13.57
C LEU A 208 -11.08 -1.37 12.86
N GLY A 209 -11.37 -2.63 13.19
CA GLY A 209 -12.53 -3.35 12.66
C GLY A 209 -13.85 -2.70 13.08
N VAL A 210 -13.96 -2.33 14.36
CA VAL A 210 -15.12 -1.59 14.89
C VAL A 210 -15.27 -0.24 14.20
N ALA A 211 -14.20 0.56 14.12
CA ALA A 211 -14.25 1.88 13.47
C ALA A 211 -14.62 1.80 11.97
N LEU A 212 -14.18 0.74 11.27
CA LEU A 212 -14.59 0.47 9.89
C LEU A 212 -16.07 0.10 9.80
N SER A 213 -16.54 -0.79 10.68
CA SER A 213 -17.96 -1.19 10.73
C SER A 213 -18.86 0.01 11.00
N ASP A 214 -18.55 0.79 12.04
CA ASP A 214 -19.30 1.99 12.42
C ASP A 214 -19.34 3.00 11.27
N HIS A 215 -18.22 3.18 10.56
CA HIS A 215 -18.18 4.08 9.40
C HIS A 215 -19.05 3.57 8.24
N LEU A 216 -19.01 2.27 7.95
CA LEU A 216 -19.84 1.67 6.90
C LEU A 216 -21.33 1.77 7.25
N GLU A 217 -21.70 1.52 8.50
CA GLU A 217 -23.07 1.67 9.01
C GLU A 217 -23.56 3.12 8.91
N ALA A 218 -22.73 4.09 9.33
CA ALA A 218 -23.03 5.51 9.18
C ALA A 218 -23.24 5.88 7.70
N ARG A 219 -22.41 5.34 6.79
CA ARG A 219 -22.55 5.58 5.35
C ARG A 219 -23.81 4.96 4.75
N ILE A 220 -24.19 3.76 5.18
CA ILE A 220 -25.43 3.12 4.75
C ILE A 220 -26.62 3.95 5.24
N THR A 221 -26.56 4.44 6.47
CA THR A 221 -27.60 5.31 7.05
C THR A 221 -27.74 6.61 6.26
N ASP A 222 -26.63 7.30 5.97
CA ASP A 222 -26.62 8.51 5.13
C ASP A 222 -27.26 8.27 3.75
N LEU A 223 -26.92 7.15 3.11
CA LEU A 223 -27.46 6.78 1.79
C LEU A 223 -28.96 6.50 1.86
N ARG A 224 -29.42 5.79 2.89
CA ARG A 224 -30.85 5.54 3.12
C ARG A 224 -31.61 6.85 3.32
N SER A 225 -31.08 7.77 4.10
CA SER A 225 -31.66 9.10 4.31
C SER A 225 -31.71 9.91 3.02
N ALA A 226 -30.66 9.88 2.22
CA ALA A 226 -30.64 10.57 0.92
C ALA A 226 -31.66 9.98 -0.07
N ILE A 227 -31.82 8.66 -0.11
CA ILE A 227 -32.83 7.99 -0.93
C ILE A 227 -34.24 8.35 -0.46
N ALA A 228 -34.48 8.32 0.86
CA ALA A 228 -35.77 8.71 1.44
C ALA A 228 -36.14 10.15 1.05
N PHE A 229 -35.18 11.07 1.15
CA PHE A 229 -35.37 12.45 0.72
C PHE A 229 -35.74 12.57 -0.77
N VAL A 230 -35.08 11.81 -1.65
CA VAL A 230 -35.42 11.81 -3.09
C VAL A 230 -36.84 11.29 -3.32
N VAL A 231 -37.22 10.21 -2.65
CA VAL A 231 -38.57 9.63 -2.73
C VAL A 231 -39.63 10.64 -2.27
N GLU A 232 -39.43 11.26 -1.11
CA GLU A 232 -40.31 12.32 -0.59
C GLU A 232 -40.40 13.49 -1.57
N SER A 233 -39.26 13.97 -2.08
CA SER A 233 -39.20 15.07 -3.05
C SER A 233 -39.91 14.75 -4.36
N THR A 234 -39.89 13.49 -4.81
CA THR A 234 -40.63 13.06 -6.01
C THR A 234 -42.14 12.94 -5.77
N HIS A 235 -42.59 12.74 -4.53
CA HIS A 235 -44.01 12.70 -4.18
C HIS A 235 -44.66 14.10 -4.09
N PHE A 236 -43.88 15.15 -3.83
CA PHE A 236 -44.36 16.55 -3.89
C PHE A 236 -44.42 17.13 -5.30
N GLY A 237 -43.96 16.40 -6.32
CA GLY A 237 -43.91 16.82 -7.72
C GLY A 237 -45.11 16.44 -8.60
N SER A 238 -46.29 16.17 -8.02
CA SER A 238 -47.50 15.95 -8.83
C SER A 238 -48.16 17.29 -9.20
N PRO A 239 -48.23 17.68 -10.49
CA PRO A 239 -48.89 18.90 -10.93
C PRO A 239 -50.40 18.69 -10.90
N GLY A 240 -51.01 18.94 -9.75
CA GLY A 240 -52.41 18.57 -9.50
C GLY A 240 -53.27 19.58 -8.75
N GLU A 241 -52.80 20.80 -8.46
CA GLU A 241 -53.67 21.84 -7.88
C GLU A 241 -53.41 23.20 -8.53
N VAL A 242 -53.89 23.34 -9.77
CA VAL A 242 -54.16 24.66 -10.34
C VAL A 242 -55.39 25.21 -9.64
N PHE A 243 -55.15 26.20 -8.78
CA PHE A 243 -56.10 27.15 -8.23
C PHE A 243 -57.26 27.45 -9.21
N ARG A 244 -58.47 27.01 -8.88
CA ARG A 244 -59.70 27.63 -9.39
C ARG A 244 -60.02 28.82 -8.49
N VAL A 245 -59.69 30.01 -8.96
CA VAL A 245 -60.29 31.26 -8.46
C VAL A 245 -61.41 31.61 -9.44
N SER A 246 -62.64 31.52 -8.95
CA SER A 246 -63.84 32.14 -9.53
C SER A 246 -64.09 33.49 -8.87
#